data_AF-A0A7S0CEH8-F1
#
_entry.id   AF-A0A7S0CEH8-F1
#
_cell.length_a   1.000
_cell.length_b   1.000
_cell.length_c   1.000
_cell.angle_alpha   90.00
_cell.angle_beta   90.00
_cell.angle_gamma   90.00
#
_symmetry.space_group_name_H-M   'P 1'
#
loop_
_entity.id
_entity.type
_entity.pdbx_description
1 polymer ?
#
loop_
_entity_poly.entity_id
_entity_poly.type
_entity_poly.pdbx_seq_one_letter_code
_entity_poly.pdbx_strand_id
1 'polypeptide(L)'
;MSINSYSTDISRVTGMPPGPFQVGVTTLQFDDPSRKRGLQTEIWYPAGDESKNSPRNLYSEYLGRGVIPGSIDAAEGSNAIGGYRDGITIAELDSNWPTQSVRDARPCDKCTQPWPLVIFSHGAGAFRASYIYWTEFLASHGFVVVACDHPGSARYTQVD
;
A
#
# COMPACT_ATOMS: atom_id res chain seq x y z
N MET A 1 11.55 21.67 25.86
CA MET A 1 12.04 20.37 25.38
C MET A 1 10.81 19.50 25.16
N SER A 2 10.28 19.47 23.93
CA SER A 2 9.07 18.70 23.64
C SER A 2 9.48 17.32 23.17
N ILE A 3 9.12 16.30 23.95
CA ILE A 3 9.29 14.90 23.62
C ILE A 3 8.30 14.59 22.48
N ASN A 4 8.83 14.36 21.29
CA ASN A 4 8.06 13.93 20.12
C ASN A 4 7.44 12.55 20.41
N SER A 5 6.13 12.49 20.61
CA SER A 5 5.41 11.21 20.60
C SER A 5 5.37 10.69 19.16
N TYR A 6 6.17 9.66 18.89
CA TYR A 6 5.78 8.65 17.91
C TYR A 6 4.59 7.91 18.50
N SER A 7 3.59 7.51 17.71
CA SER A 7 2.60 6.56 18.23
C SER A 7 3.36 5.25 18.51
N THR A 8 3.59 5.00 19.79
CA THR A 8 4.17 3.76 20.33
C THR A 8 3.13 2.65 20.40
N ASP A 9 1.94 2.87 19.83
CA ASP A 9 0.85 1.92 19.93
C ASP A 9 1.19 0.70 19.09
N ILE A 10 1.16 -0.45 19.75
CA ILE A 10 1.38 -1.74 19.13
C ILE A 10 0.39 -1.88 17.98
N SER A 11 0.90 -2.13 16.76
CA SER A 11 0.05 -2.44 15.63
C SER A 11 -0.80 -3.66 15.97
N ARG A 12 -2.12 -3.52 15.90
CA ARG A 12 -3.06 -4.61 16.18
C ARG A 12 -2.92 -5.76 15.17
N VAL A 13 -2.26 -5.54 14.04
CA VAL A 13 -2.07 -6.55 12.99
C VAL A 13 -0.73 -7.26 13.14
N THR A 14 0.37 -6.53 13.34
CA THR A 14 1.70 -7.15 13.46
C THR A 14 2.07 -7.56 14.88
N GLY A 15 1.38 -7.04 15.90
CA GLY A 15 1.74 -7.24 17.30
C GLY A 15 3.03 -6.54 17.73
N MET A 16 3.58 -5.65 16.88
CA MET A 16 4.83 -4.92 17.10
C MET A 16 4.60 -3.41 16.92
N PRO A 17 5.36 -2.54 17.60
CA PRO A 17 5.32 -1.11 17.32
C PRO A 17 5.84 -0.82 15.90
N PRO A 18 5.31 0.20 15.20
CA PRO A 18 5.89 0.66 13.95
C PRO A 18 7.30 1.19 14.16
N GLY A 19 8.10 1.24 13.09
CA GLY A 19 9.42 1.85 13.11
C GLY A 19 9.36 3.38 13.15
N PRO A 20 10.52 4.06 13.23
CA PRO A 20 10.57 5.50 13.48
C PRO A 20 10.18 6.36 12.27
N PHE A 21 10.12 5.78 11.06
CA PHE A 21 9.84 6.53 9.84
C PHE A 21 8.34 6.68 9.59
N GLN A 22 7.94 7.84 9.08
CA GLN A 22 6.65 7.92 8.39
C GLN A 22 6.68 7.03 7.15
N VAL A 23 5.51 6.63 6.66
CA VAL A 23 5.41 5.76 5.49
C VAL A 23 4.75 6.51 4.34
N GLY A 24 5.42 6.54 3.20
CA GLY A 24 4.87 6.97 1.93
C GLY A 24 4.50 5.77 1.08
N VAL A 25 3.57 5.96 0.15
CA VAL A 25 3.23 4.96 -0.86
C VAL A 25 2.96 5.63 -2.20
N THR A 26 3.42 5.02 -3.28
CA THR A 26 3.11 5.45 -4.64
C THR A 26 2.83 4.24 -5.55
N THR A 27 2.11 4.48 -6.63
CA THR A 27 1.79 3.45 -7.63
C THR A 27 2.53 3.75 -8.92
N LEU A 28 3.27 2.76 -9.44
CA LEU A 28 3.92 2.82 -10.74
C LEU A 28 3.45 1.66 -11.62
N GLN A 29 3.36 1.92 -12.92
CA GLN A 29 3.18 0.90 -13.95
C GLN A 29 4.56 0.55 -14.53
N PHE A 30 4.91 -0.73 -14.53
CA PHE A 30 6.11 -1.24 -15.21
C PHE A 30 5.71 -2.14 -16.37
N ASP A 31 6.13 -1.76 -17.58
CA ASP A 31 5.84 -2.55 -18.77
C ASP A 31 7.06 -3.37 -19.20
N ASP A 32 6.81 -4.65 -19.48
CA ASP A 32 7.74 -5.57 -20.13
C ASP A 32 7.23 -5.91 -21.54
N PRO A 33 7.68 -5.16 -22.57
CA PRO A 33 7.24 -5.38 -23.95
C PRO A 33 7.61 -6.76 -24.48
N SER A 34 8.74 -7.32 -24.03
CA SER A 34 9.24 -8.62 -24.49
C SER A 34 8.29 -9.76 -24.11
N ARG A 35 7.64 -9.64 -22.96
CA ARG A 35 6.67 -10.60 -22.43
C ARG A 35 5.22 -10.12 -22.61
N LYS A 36 5.02 -8.96 -23.24
CA LYS A 36 3.71 -8.29 -23.39
C LYS A 36 2.96 -8.20 -22.07
N ARG A 37 3.65 -7.74 -21.02
CA ARG A 37 3.14 -7.79 -19.66
C ARG A 37 3.31 -6.44 -18.97
N GLY A 38 2.20 -5.89 -18.47
CA GLY A 38 2.20 -4.77 -17.55
C GLY A 38 2.17 -5.25 -16.10
N LEU A 39 2.85 -4.55 -15.21
CA LEU A 39 2.92 -4.82 -13.77
C LEU A 39 2.56 -3.55 -13.00
N GLN A 40 1.28 -3.41 -12.64
CA GLN A 40 0.84 -2.38 -11.73
C GLN A 40 1.46 -2.65 -10.35
N THR A 41 2.16 -1.67 -9.79
CA THR A 41 3.08 -1.88 -8.68
C THR A 41 2.92 -0.80 -7.62
N GLU A 42 2.75 -1.20 -6.37
CA GLU A 42 2.83 -0.30 -5.22
C GLU A 42 4.25 -0.31 -4.66
N ILE A 43 4.70 0.87 -4.25
CA ILE A 43 6.01 1.07 -3.63
C ILE A 43 5.79 1.79 -2.31
N TRP A 44 6.03 1.11 -1.20
CA TRP A 44 6.07 1.71 0.14
C TRP A 44 7.50 2.06 0.51
N TYR A 45 7.69 3.21 1.16
CA TYR A 45 9.02 3.74 1.47
C TYR A 45 9.00 4.63 2.72
N PRO A 46 10.16 4.87 3.34
CA PRO A 46 10.30 5.86 4.40
C PRO A 46 9.98 7.25 3.87
N ALA A 47 8.95 7.90 4.40
CA ALA A 47 8.55 9.26 4.07
C ALA A 47 9.13 10.28 5.05
N GLY A 48 9.19 11.54 4.59
CA GLY A 48 9.61 12.67 5.41
C GLY A 48 8.63 13.00 6.54
N ASP A 49 9.15 13.64 7.58
CA ASP A 49 8.40 14.01 8.80
C ASP A 49 7.20 14.92 8.51
N GLU A 50 7.21 15.64 7.39
CA GLU A 50 6.10 16.51 6.94
C GLU A 50 4.80 15.74 6.71
N SER A 51 4.89 14.43 6.40
CA SER A 51 3.73 13.55 6.25
C SER A 51 3.07 13.19 7.60
N LYS A 52 3.72 13.56 8.71
CA LYS A 52 3.21 13.76 10.08
C LYS A 52 1.70 13.70 10.23
N ASN A 53 1.11 14.80 9.75
CA ASN A 53 -0.27 15.18 10.01
C ASN A 53 -1.11 15.12 8.72
N SER A 54 -0.59 14.48 7.67
CA SER A 54 -1.32 14.29 6.43
C SER A 54 -2.40 13.22 6.59
N PRO A 55 -3.49 13.29 5.79
CA PRO A 55 -4.47 12.22 5.72
C PRO A 55 -3.80 10.89 5.38
N ARG A 56 -4.21 9.83 6.08
CA ARG A 56 -3.73 8.47 5.80
C ARG A 56 -4.45 7.93 4.57
N ASN A 57 -3.74 7.14 3.80
CA ASN A 57 -4.19 6.62 2.52
C ASN A 57 -5.40 5.68 2.71
N LEU A 58 -6.47 5.91 1.95
CA LEU A 58 -7.66 5.05 1.99
C LEU A 58 -7.44 3.75 1.20
N TYR A 59 -8.25 2.72 1.45
CA TYR A 59 -8.16 1.46 0.71
C TYR A 59 -8.51 1.68 -0.78
N SER A 60 -9.52 2.50 -1.03
CA SER A 60 -9.94 2.92 -2.38
C SER A 60 -8.84 3.60 -3.19
N GLU A 61 -7.81 4.17 -2.56
CA GLU A 61 -6.70 4.79 -3.30
C GLU A 61 -5.81 3.77 -4.02
N TYR A 62 -5.77 2.52 -3.54
CA TYR A 62 -5.15 1.40 -4.26
C TYR A 62 -5.99 0.92 -5.46
N LEU A 63 -7.21 1.42 -5.59
CA LEU A 63 -8.15 1.07 -6.64
C LEU A 63 -8.24 2.20 -7.67
N GLY A 64 -7.09 2.79 -8.02
CA GLY A 64 -6.98 3.66 -9.20
C GLY A 64 -7.40 5.09 -8.94
N ARG A 65 -7.48 5.49 -7.66
CA ARG A 65 -7.63 6.89 -7.21
C ARG A 65 -8.81 7.64 -7.86
N GLY A 66 -9.89 6.93 -8.19
CA GLY A 66 -11.04 7.52 -8.89
C GLY A 66 -10.77 7.95 -10.35
N VAL A 67 -9.56 7.69 -10.87
CA VAL A 67 -9.18 7.95 -12.26
C VAL A 67 -9.90 7.00 -13.20
N ILE A 68 -10.24 5.80 -12.72
CA ILE A 68 -10.96 4.77 -13.47
C ILE A 68 -12.43 4.78 -13.01
N PRO A 69 -13.37 5.26 -13.86
CA PRO A 69 -14.80 5.18 -13.56
C PRO A 69 -15.24 3.72 -13.32
N GLY A 70 -16.04 3.49 -12.28
CA GLY A 70 -16.52 2.15 -11.94
C GLY A 70 -15.48 1.23 -11.27
N SER A 71 -14.29 1.73 -10.95
CA SER A 71 -13.25 0.94 -10.27
C SER A 71 -13.70 0.36 -8.92
N ILE A 72 -14.50 1.11 -8.17
CA ILE A 72 -15.09 0.66 -6.89
C ILE A 72 -16.09 -0.47 -7.14
N ASP A 73 -17.10 -0.26 -7.99
CA ASP A 73 -18.09 -1.29 -8.33
C ASP A 73 -17.42 -2.58 -8.84
N ALA A 74 -16.39 -2.44 -9.68
CA ALA A 74 -15.60 -3.56 -10.17
C ALA A 74 -14.85 -4.29 -9.04
N ALA A 75 -14.28 -3.54 -8.09
CA ALA A 75 -13.59 -4.11 -6.94
C ALA A 75 -14.55 -4.81 -5.97
N GLU A 76 -15.77 -4.31 -5.80
CA GLU A 76 -16.82 -4.94 -4.96
C GLU A 76 -17.45 -6.18 -5.60
N GLY A 77 -17.15 -6.47 -6.87
CA GLY A 77 -17.60 -7.70 -7.52
C GLY A 77 -17.11 -8.97 -6.83
N SER A 78 -17.91 -10.04 -6.88
CA SER A 78 -17.58 -11.35 -6.27
C SER A 78 -16.34 -12.02 -6.86
N ASN A 79 -15.93 -11.64 -8.07
CA ASN A 79 -14.69 -12.11 -8.71
C ASN A 79 -13.47 -11.23 -8.37
N ALA A 80 -13.65 -10.17 -7.57
CA ALA A 80 -12.64 -9.19 -7.17
C ALA A 80 -12.53 -9.13 -5.62
N ILE A 81 -12.29 -7.95 -5.05
CA ILE A 81 -12.15 -7.77 -3.58
C ILE A 81 -13.41 -8.23 -2.84
N GLY A 82 -14.60 -8.01 -3.43
CA GLY A 82 -15.88 -8.48 -2.89
C GLY A 82 -15.94 -10.00 -2.66
N GLY A 83 -15.14 -10.77 -3.40
CA GLY A 83 -15.06 -12.22 -3.25
C GLY A 83 -14.25 -12.72 -2.05
N TYR A 84 -13.61 -11.84 -1.26
CA TYR A 84 -12.86 -12.27 -0.08
C TYR A 84 -13.76 -12.55 1.13
N ARG A 85 -14.89 -11.83 1.23
CA ARG A 85 -15.85 -11.99 2.31
C ARG A 85 -17.20 -11.44 1.86
N ASP A 86 -18.25 -12.22 2.04
CA ASP A 86 -19.61 -11.79 1.72
C ASP A 86 -19.95 -10.45 2.39
N GLY A 87 -20.49 -9.52 1.61
CA GLY A 87 -20.93 -8.20 2.06
C GLY A 87 -19.83 -7.18 2.35
N ILE A 88 -18.55 -7.50 2.07
CA ILE A 88 -17.48 -6.50 2.16
C ILE A 88 -17.69 -5.39 1.12
N THR A 89 -17.56 -4.14 1.56
CA THR A 89 -17.61 -2.96 0.68
C THR A 89 -16.29 -2.20 0.78
N ILE A 90 -15.93 -1.45 -0.26
CA ILE A 90 -14.76 -0.58 -0.22
C ILE A 90 -14.98 0.55 0.79
N ALA A 91 -16.21 1.04 0.95
CA ALA A 91 -16.54 2.02 1.98
C ALA A 91 -16.29 1.50 3.41
N GLU A 92 -16.62 0.23 3.68
CA GLU A 92 -16.28 -0.41 4.95
C GLU A 92 -14.76 -0.50 5.14
N LEU A 93 -14.02 -0.89 4.09
CA LEU A 93 -12.55 -0.94 4.12
C LEU A 93 -11.95 0.45 4.37
N ASP A 94 -12.41 1.49 3.68
CA ASP A 94 -11.95 2.87 3.90
C ASP A 94 -12.18 3.35 5.34
N SER A 95 -13.29 2.92 5.96
CA SER A 95 -13.64 3.33 7.32
C SER A 95 -12.85 2.61 8.41
N ASN A 96 -12.38 1.38 8.15
CA ASN A 96 -11.88 0.49 9.20
C ASN A 96 -10.46 -0.03 8.96
N TRP A 97 -9.92 0.11 7.74
CA TRP A 97 -8.62 -0.47 7.41
C TRP A 97 -7.49 0.27 8.14
N PRO A 98 -6.66 -0.44 8.93
CA PRO A 98 -5.54 0.17 9.64
C PRO A 98 -4.42 0.49 8.63
N THR A 99 -4.41 1.72 8.15
CA THR A 99 -3.41 2.28 7.22
C THR A 99 -2.49 3.27 7.94
N GLN A 100 -1.21 3.24 7.62
CA GLN A 100 -0.20 4.18 8.13
C GLN A 100 0.41 5.02 7.01
N SER A 101 0.29 4.59 5.75
CA SER A 101 0.92 5.29 4.64
C SER A 101 0.19 6.58 4.27
N VAL A 102 0.94 7.51 3.70
CA VAL A 102 0.44 8.73 3.07
C VAL A 102 0.73 8.64 1.57
N ARG A 103 -0.30 8.86 0.75
CA ARG A 103 -0.17 8.78 -0.70
C ARG A 103 0.79 9.84 -1.22
N ASP A 104 1.72 9.41 -2.07
CA ASP A 104 2.71 10.24 -2.77
C ASP A 104 3.47 11.21 -1.85
N ALA A 105 3.65 10.83 -0.58
CA ALA A 105 4.43 11.59 0.37
C ALA A 105 5.88 11.73 -0.13
N ARG A 106 6.52 12.85 0.17
CA ARG A 106 7.94 13.00 -0.18
C ARG A 106 8.77 11.93 0.54
N PRO A 107 9.70 11.24 -0.16
CA PRO A 107 10.62 10.32 0.49
C PRO A 107 11.46 11.03 1.56
N CYS A 108 11.84 10.31 2.62
CA CYS A 108 12.60 10.84 3.74
C CYS A 108 13.90 11.52 3.27
N ASP A 109 13.98 12.83 3.45
CA ASP A 109 15.08 13.68 3.00
C ASP A 109 16.29 13.66 3.95
N LYS A 110 16.06 13.34 5.23
CA LYS A 110 17.08 13.17 6.26
C LYS A 110 17.74 11.78 6.23
N CYS A 111 17.22 10.86 5.43
CA CYS A 111 17.76 9.52 5.28
C CYS A 111 18.96 9.55 4.34
N THR A 112 20.18 9.51 4.90
CA THR A 112 21.43 9.67 4.14
C THR A 112 22.05 8.37 3.64
N GLN A 113 21.51 7.22 4.06
CA GLN A 113 21.94 5.90 3.62
C GLN A 113 20.92 5.31 2.63
N PRO A 114 21.36 4.54 1.62
CA PRO A 114 20.45 3.79 0.78
C PRO A 114 19.54 2.87 1.61
N TRP A 115 18.26 2.83 1.27
CA TRP A 115 17.31 1.92 1.90
C TRP A 115 17.45 0.50 1.33
N PRO A 116 17.45 -0.55 2.16
CA PRO A 116 17.32 -1.92 1.68
C PRO A 116 16.01 -2.10 0.90
N LEU A 117 16.09 -2.82 -0.21
CA LEU A 117 14.96 -3.12 -1.09
C LEU A 117 14.39 -4.51 -0.79
N VAL A 118 13.07 -4.59 -0.64
CA VAL A 118 12.30 -5.83 -0.60
C VAL A 118 11.38 -5.86 -1.81
N ILE A 119 11.50 -6.91 -2.62
CA ILE A 119 10.50 -7.22 -3.66
C ILE A 119 9.53 -8.23 -3.06
N PHE A 120 8.25 -7.89 -3.06
CA PHE A 120 7.20 -8.66 -2.41
C PHE A 120 6.22 -9.23 -3.44
N SER A 121 6.06 -10.55 -3.43
CA SER A 121 5.08 -11.27 -4.25
C SER A 121 3.89 -11.65 -3.39
N HIS A 122 2.69 -11.29 -3.83
CA HIS A 122 1.46 -11.69 -3.16
C HIS A 122 1.17 -13.19 -3.38
N GLY A 123 0.34 -13.78 -2.51
CA GLY A 123 -0.16 -15.15 -2.69
C GLY A 123 -1.17 -15.28 -3.84
N ALA A 124 -1.48 -16.50 -4.27
CA ALA A 124 -2.47 -16.73 -5.32
C ALA A 124 -3.85 -16.19 -4.91
N GLY A 125 -4.51 -15.43 -5.80
CA GLY A 125 -5.81 -14.82 -5.54
C GLY A 125 -5.78 -13.57 -4.64
N ALA A 126 -4.59 -13.13 -4.21
CA ALA A 126 -4.38 -11.82 -3.59
C ALA A 126 -4.14 -10.73 -4.66
N PHE A 127 -3.66 -9.55 -4.30
CA PHE A 127 -3.14 -8.52 -5.21
C PHE A 127 -2.07 -7.68 -4.51
N ARG A 128 -1.47 -6.70 -5.20
CA ARG A 128 -0.34 -5.89 -4.71
C ARG A 128 -0.57 -5.23 -3.35
N ALA A 129 -1.82 -4.89 -3.00
CA ALA A 129 -2.17 -4.25 -1.74
C ALA A 129 -2.77 -5.20 -0.69
N SER A 130 -2.78 -6.52 -0.90
CA SER A 130 -3.34 -7.47 0.10
C SER A 130 -2.54 -7.55 1.40
N TYR A 131 -1.26 -7.15 1.38
CA TYR A 131 -0.33 -7.25 2.52
C TYR A 131 0.11 -5.88 3.03
N ILE A 132 -0.72 -4.83 2.87
CA ILE A 132 -0.43 -3.44 3.30
C ILE A 132 0.13 -3.39 4.73
N TYR A 133 -0.46 -4.13 5.66
CA TYR A 133 -0.01 -4.14 7.06
C TYR A 133 1.47 -4.50 7.20
N TRP A 134 1.99 -5.36 6.33
CA TRP A 134 3.36 -5.84 6.34
C TRP A 134 4.29 -4.93 5.54
N THR A 135 3.85 -4.47 4.37
CA THR A 135 4.64 -3.58 3.53
C THR A 135 4.84 -2.21 4.19
N GLU A 136 3.81 -1.67 4.84
CA GLU A 136 3.91 -0.45 5.65
C GLU A 136 4.79 -0.66 6.89
N PHE A 137 4.66 -1.81 7.56
CA PHE A 137 5.50 -2.12 8.72
C PHE A 137 6.98 -2.13 8.35
N LEU A 138 7.37 -2.82 7.28
CA LEU A 138 8.75 -2.82 6.79
C LEU A 138 9.19 -1.41 6.36
N ALA A 139 8.34 -0.66 5.67
CA ALA A 139 8.67 0.71 5.28
C ALA A 139 8.92 1.63 6.48
N SER A 140 8.12 1.51 7.55
CA SER A 140 8.35 2.25 8.79
C SER A 140 9.69 1.92 9.47
N HIS A 141 10.27 0.75 9.16
CA HIS A 141 11.58 0.29 9.64
C HIS A 141 12.74 0.63 8.69
N GLY A 142 12.51 1.43 7.65
CA GLY A 142 13.56 1.91 6.76
C GLY A 142 13.76 1.09 5.49
N PHE A 143 12.84 0.20 5.14
CA PHE A 143 12.88 -0.56 3.88
C PHE A 143 12.11 0.16 2.77
N VAL A 144 12.55 0.01 1.52
CA VAL A 144 11.67 0.20 0.36
C VAL A 144 11.06 -1.14 0.02
N VAL A 145 9.74 -1.21 -0.08
CA VAL A 145 9.01 -2.43 -0.40
C VAL A 145 8.25 -2.25 -1.70
N VAL A 146 8.51 -3.11 -2.68
CA VAL A 146 7.91 -3.05 -4.02
C VAL A 146 7.04 -4.30 -4.19
N ALA A 147 5.73 -4.12 -4.33
CA ALA A 147 4.79 -5.22 -4.58
C ALA A 147 4.02 -4.96 -5.87
N CYS A 148 4.05 -5.92 -6.79
CA CYS A 148 3.35 -5.83 -8.07
C CYS A 148 2.15 -6.78 -8.10
N ASP A 149 1.16 -6.43 -8.91
CA ASP A 149 0.16 -7.38 -9.35
C ASP A 149 0.83 -8.38 -10.29
N HIS A 150 0.47 -9.65 -10.14
CA HIS A 150 0.79 -10.68 -11.11
C HIS A 150 -0.43 -10.94 -11.99
N PRO A 151 -0.51 -10.39 -13.22
CA PRO A 151 -1.63 -10.63 -14.12
C PRO A 151 -1.98 -12.11 -14.26
N GLY A 152 -3.27 -12.44 -14.12
CA GLY A 152 -3.80 -13.81 -14.14
C GLY A 152 -3.73 -14.56 -12.80
N SER A 153 -2.97 -14.05 -11.82
CA SER A 153 -2.96 -14.57 -10.43
C SER A 153 -3.47 -13.56 -9.42
N ALA A 154 -3.39 -12.27 -9.75
CA ALA A 154 -4.00 -11.20 -8.99
C ALA A 154 -5.51 -11.22 -9.22
N ARG A 155 -6.28 -11.12 -8.14
CA ARG A 155 -7.75 -11.12 -8.19
C ARG A 155 -8.31 -9.78 -8.66
N TYR A 156 -7.55 -8.71 -8.49
CA TYR A 156 -7.85 -7.40 -9.03
C TYR A 156 -6.57 -6.81 -9.59
N THR A 157 -6.60 -6.37 -10.84
CA THR A 157 -5.51 -5.65 -11.49
C THR A 157 -6.13 -4.55 -12.30
N GLN A 158 -5.61 -3.34 -12.15
CA GLN A 158 -6.00 -2.25 -13.02
C GLN A 158 -5.01 -2.22 -14.15
N VAL A 159 -5.56 -2.20 -15.35
CA VAL A 159 -4.81 -2.02 -16.57
C VAL A 159 -5.18 -0.64 -17.10
N ASP A 160 -4.19 0.05 -17.67
CA ASP A 160 -4.39 1.33 -18.34
C ASP A 160 -5.42 1.25 -19.49
#